data_AF-L8IYN9-F1
#
_entry.id   AF-L8IYN9-F1
#
_cell.length_a   1.000
_cell.length_b   1.000
_cell.length_c   1.000
_cell.angle_alpha   90.00
_cell.angle_beta   90.00
_cell.angle_gamma   90.00
#
_symmetry.space_group_name_H-M   'P 1'
#
loop_
_entity.id
_entity.type
_entity.pdbx_description
1 polymer ?
#
loop_
_entity_poly.entity_id
_entity_poly.type
_entity_poly.pdbx_seq_one_letter_code
_entity_poly.pdbx_strand_id
1 'polypeptide(L)'
;NAMKFVPGQPYCGQITPSSTEGPLQGSVTKEDLEREQSTVNTKKQFCPYATVGECRYGEYCMDLHGDACDMCGLQVLYPVDAAQRSQHIKSCIKTHKKDMERSFTVQRSKDMVCGICMEVVYEKANPSKHHFGILSNCNHIY
;
A
#
# COMPACT_ATOMS: atom_id res chain seq x y z
N ASN A 1 -27.34 18.97 29.97
CA ASN A 1 -27.67 18.68 28.56
C ASN A 1 -27.71 17.15 28.41
N ALA A 2 -28.88 16.53 28.51
CA ALA A 2 -29.03 15.08 28.48
C ALA A 2 -29.21 14.61 27.02
N MET A 3 -28.48 13.58 26.63
CA MET A 3 -28.48 13.02 25.28
C MET A 3 -29.85 12.37 24.99
N LYS A 4 -30.51 12.78 23.91
CA LYS A 4 -31.83 12.25 23.53
C LYS A 4 -31.67 10.87 22.87
N PHE A 5 -32.53 9.94 23.25
CA PHE A 5 -32.58 8.56 22.78
C PHE A 5 -33.08 8.47 21.33
N VAL A 6 -32.43 7.65 20.51
CA VAL A 6 -32.79 7.38 19.10
C VAL A 6 -33.07 5.88 18.93
N PRO A 7 -34.27 5.47 18.48
CA PRO A 7 -34.60 4.06 18.29
C PRO A 7 -33.79 3.43 17.14
N GLY A 8 -33.20 2.24 17.36
CA GLY A 8 -32.49 1.46 16.34
C GLY A 8 -30.96 1.42 16.47
N GLN A 9 -30.37 2.08 17.47
CA GLN A 9 -28.95 1.90 17.81
C GLN A 9 -28.75 0.90 18.97
N PRO A 10 -27.77 -0.02 18.89
CA PRO A 10 -27.35 -0.79 20.05
C PRO A 10 -26.72 0.13 21.10
N TYR A 11 -27.28 0.12 22.30
CA TYR A 11 -26.81 0.90 23.44
C TYR A 11 -25.53 0.30 24.03
N CYS A 12 -24.43 1.06 24.03
CA CYS A 12 -23.15 0.66 24.63
C CYS A 12 -23.07 1.19 26.06
N GLY A 13 -23.37 0.32 27.04
CA GLY A 13 -23.24 0.64 28.46
C GLY A 13 -21.83 0.36 28.96
N GLN A 14 -21.11 1.38 29.42
CA GLN A 14 -19.87 1.21 30.14
C GLN A 14 -20.15 0.65 31.53
N ILE A 15 -19.63 -0.55 31.82
CA ILE A 15 -19.54 -1.09 33.17
C ILE A 15 -18.06 -1.14 33.52
N THR A 16 -17.61 -0.20 34.35
CA THR A 16 -16.41 -0.35 35.17
C THR A 16 -16.83 -0.80 36.57
N PRO A 17 -16.14 -1.81 37.13
CA PRO A 17 -15.68 -1.64 38.49
C PRO A 17 -14.22 -2.09 38.68
N SER A 18 -13.56 -1.29 39.51
CA SER A 18 -12.21 -1.40 40.05
C SER A 18 -12.01 -2.54 41.07
N SER A 19 -10.81 -3.13 41.03
CA SER A 19 -9.94 -3.67 42.10
C SER A 19 -10.50 -4.60 43.19
N THR A 20 -9.84 -5.75 43.42
CA THR A 20 -9.06 -6.14 44.65
C THR A 20 -8.47 -7.57 44.46
N GLU A 21 -7.50 -7.97 45.28
CA GLU A 21 -6.32 -8.81 45.00
C GLU A 21 -6.36 -10.22 45.65
N GLY A 22 -5.58 -11.19 45.14
CA GLY A 22 -4.94 -12.26 45.96
C GLY A 22 -5.09 -13.74 45.51
N PRO A 23 -4.10 -14.65 45.79
CA PRO A 23 -3.66 -15.72 44.87
C PRO A 23 -3.71 -17.17 45.40
N LEU A 24 -3.74 -18.19 44.51
CA LEU A 24 -3.30 -19.56 44.84
C LEU A 24 -2.87 -20.42 43.63
N GLN A 25 -1.55 -20.60 43.55
CA GLN A 25 -0.71 -21.73 43.09
C GLN A 25 -1.31 -22.92 42.32
N GLY A 26 -0.68 -23.22 41.17
CA GLY A 26 -0.04 -24.52 40.95
C GLY A 26 -0.71 -25.52 39.99
N SER A 27 -0.13 -25.73 38.80
CA SER A 27 0.56 -26.97 38.45
C SER A 27 1.09 -26.91 37.01
N VAL A 28 2.37 -27.21 36.83
CA VAL A 28 3.01 -27.44 35.53
C VAL A 28 3.01 -28.96 35.29
N THR A 29 2.35 -29.40 34.22
CA THR A 29 2.73 -30.64 33.52
C THR A 29 2.55 -30.46 32.03
N LYS A 30 3.69 -30.32 31.35
CA LYS A 30 4.07 -30.95 30.08
C LYS A 30 2.93 -31.50 29.23
N GLU A 31 2.29 -30.62 28.48
CA GLU A 31 1.84 -30.94 27.13
C GLU A 31 2.58 -29.96 26.22
N ASP A 32 3.64 -30.52 25.67
CA ASP A 32 4.63 -29.94 24.78
C ASP A 32 3.97 -29.29 23.55
N LEU A 33 4.53 -28.15 23.15
CA LEU A 33 4.99 -27.97 21.78
C LEU A 33 3.95 -28.10 20.65
N GLU A 34 3.03 -27.14 20.54
CA GLU A 34 2.55 -26.67 19.22
C GLU A 34 2.45 -25.14 19.19
N ARG A 35 3.46 -24.49 19.78
CA ARG A 35 3.93 -23.19 19.30
C ARG A 35 4.89 -23.50 18.16
N GLU A 36 4.57 -22.96 16.99
CA GLU A 36 5.21 -23.13 15.68
C GLU A 36 4.53 -24.18 14.76
N GLN A 37 3.92 -23.67 13.67
CA GLN A 37 3.66 -24.31 12.37
C GLN A 37 2.26 -24.89 12.09
N SER A 38 1.27 -24.02 11.93
CA SER A 38 0.35 -24.11 10.79
C SER A 38 -0.36 -22.77 10.49
N THR A 39 0.40 -21.67 10.46
CA THR A 39 0.15 -20.67 9.42
C THR A 39 0.47 -21.33 8.08
N VAL A 40 -0.38 -22.25 7.65
CA VAL A 40 -0.32 -22.78 6.29
C VAL A 40 -0.38 -21.54 5.44
N ASN A 41 0.73 -21.32 4.75
CA ASN A 41 0.91 -20.35 3.70
C ASN A 41 -0.03 -20.72 2.55
N THR A 42 -1.33 -20.67 2.79
CA THR A 42 -2.39 -20.62 1.80
C THR A 42 -2.45 -19.17 1.33
N LYS A 43 -1.30 -18.60 0.93
CA LYS A 43 -1.29 -17.59 -0.12
C LYS A 43 -1.76 -18.34 -1.36
N LYS A 44 -3.08 -18.52 -1.49
CA LYS A 44 -3.70 -18.94 -2.76
C LYS A 44 -3.12 -17.98 -3.78
N GLN A 45 -2.23 -18.51 -4.62
CA GLN A 45 -1.56 -17.70 -5.63
C GLN A 45 -2.67 -17.03 -6.46
N PHE A 46 -2.56 -15.72 -6.66
CA PHE A 46 -3.44 -15.07 -7.61
C PHE A 46 -3.24 -15.68 -9.00
N CYS A 47 -4.29 -15.70 -9.81
CA CYS A 47 -4.15 -16.10 -11.20
C CYS A 47 -3.03 -15.27 -11.88
N PRO A 48 -1.99 -15.89 -12.46
CA PRO A 48 -0.90 -15.16 -13.11
C PRO A 48 -1.38 -14.33 -14.31
N TYR A 49 -2.51 -14.71 -14.91
CA TYR A 49 -3.11 -13.96 -16.01
C TYR A 49 -3.92 -12.76 -15.53
N ALA A 50 -4.65 -12.89 -14.41
CA ALA A 50 -5.46 -11.80 -13.83
C ALA A 50 -4.61 -10.70 -13.18
N THR A 51 -3.40 -11.01 -12.74
CA THR A 51 -2.49 -10.03 -12.13
C THR A 51 -1.83 -9.09 -13.15
N VAL A 52 -1.71 -9.52 -14.41
CA VAL A 52 -1.08 -8.76 -15.51
C VAL A 52 -2.14 -8.16 -16.45
N GLY A 53 -3.39 -8.61 -16.40
CA GLY A 53 -4.47 -8.12 -17.24
C GLY A 53 -5.75 -8.93 -17.06
N GLU A 54 -6.41 -9.23 -18.17
CA GLU A 54 -7.65 -10.02 -18.16
C GLU A 54 -7.35 -11.52 -18.29
N CYS A 55 -7.91 -12.31 -17.38
CA CYS A 55 -7.83 -13.76 -17.44
C CYS A 55 -8.84 -14.29 -18.47
N ARG A 56 -8.36 -15.05 -19.47
CA ARG A 56 -9.21 -15.64 -20.52
C ARG A 56 -10.29 -16.59 -19.99
N TYR A 57 -10.09 -17.13 -18.81
CA TYR A 57 -11.03 -18.04 -18.15
C TYR A 57 -12.15 -17.31 -17.41
N GLY A 58 -12.05 -15.98 -17.25
CA GLY A 58 -13.06 -15.15 -16.59
C GLY A 58 -13.43 -15.71 -15.21
N GLU A 59 -14.72 -15.83 -14.95
CA GLU A 59 -15.26 -16.37 -13.70
C GLU A 59 -15.05 -17.88 -13.51
N TYR A 60 -14.68 -18.60 -14.58
CA TYR A 60 -14.39 -20.04 -14.54
C TYR A 60 -12.92 -20.35 -14.22
N CYS A 61 -12.10 -19.33 -13.92
CA CYS A 61 -10.73 -19.56 -13.50
C CYS A 61 -10.68 -20.26 -12.14
N MET A 62 -9.84 -21.30 -12.03
CA MET A 62 -9.65 -22.03 -10.76
C MET A 62 -8.76 -21.25 -9.78
N ASP A 63 -7.99 -20.31 -10.29
CA ASP A 63 -7.12 -19.45 -9.49
C ASP A 63 -7.85 -18.20 -9.02
N LEU A 64 -7.40 -17.62 -7.90
CA LEU A 64 -8.09 -16.50 -7.28
C LEU A 64 -7.84 -15.21 -8.08
N HIS A 65 -8.92 -14.59 -8.56
CA HIS A 65 -8.91 -13.22 -9.07
C HIS A 65 -9.23 -12.33 -7.87
N GLY A 66 -8.25 -11.56 -7.40
CA GLY A 66 -8.48 -10.61 -6.30
C GLY A 66 -9.47 -9.52 -6.70
N ASP A 67 -9.89 -8.69 -5.74
CA ASP A 67 -10.62 -7.47 -6.06
C ASP A 67 -9.67 -6.46 -6.72
N ALA A 68 -10.23 -5.63 -7.61
CA ALA A 68 -9.49 -4.53 -8.22
C ALA A 68 -9.23 -3.42 -7.19
N CYS A 69 -8.02 -2.86 -7.20
CA CYS A 69 -7.72 -1.64 -6.46
C CYS A 69 -8.17 -0.40 -7.25
N ASP A 70 -8.96 0.49 -6.64
CA ASP A 70 -9.50 1.69 -7.31
C ASP A 70 -8.42 2.62 -7.87
N MET A 71 -7.22 2.60 -7.31
CA MET A 71 -6.14 3.52 -7.68
C MET A 71 -5.24 2.97 -8.80
N CYS A 72 -4.95 1.67 -8.81
CA CYS A 72 -4.08 1.04 -9.82
C CYS A 72 -4.81 0.14 -10.82
N GLY A 73 -6.09 -0.17 -10.59
CA GLY A 73 -6.91 -1.03 -11.44
C GLY A 73 -6.55 -2.52 -11.41
N LEU A 74 -5.49 -2.92 -10.68
CA LEU A 74 -5.01 -4.30 -10.66
C LEU A 74 -5.80 -5.17 -9.68
N GLN A 75 -6.05 -6.42 -10.06
CA GLN A 75 -6.73 -7.46 -9.25
C GLN A 75 -5.78 -8.07 -8.22
N VAL A 76 -5.38 -7.27 -7.23
CA VAL A 76 -4.35 -7.63 -6.23
C VAL A 76 -4.85 -7.58 -4.80
N LEU A 77 -6.12 -7.24 -4.57
CA LEU A 77 -6.72 -7.20 -3.24
C LEU A 77 -7.33 -8.57 -2.91
N TYR A 78 -7.02 -9.13 -1.74
CA TYR A 78 -7.68 -10.36 -1.31
C TYR A 78 -9.05 -10.04 -0.69
N PRO A 79 -10.16 -10.67 -1.12
CA PRO A 79 -11.50 -10.39 -0.63
C PRO A 79 -11.63 -10.42 0.90
N VAL A 80 -11.01 -11.43 1.52
CA VAL A 80 -11.13 -11.71 2.96
C VAL A 80 -10.01 -11.12 3.83
N ASP A 81 -8.94 -10.59 3.24
CA ASP A 81 -7.78 -10.08 3.99
C ASP A 81 -7.84 -8.55 4.09
N ALA A 82 -8.43 -8.06 5.18
CA ALA A 82 -8.51 -6.63 5.47
C ALA A 82 -7.12 -5.99 5.72
N ALA A 83 -6.17 -6.75 6.28
CA ALA A 83 -4.84 -6.24 6.58
C ALA A 83 -4.02 -6.02 5.30
N GLN A 84 -4.02 -7.01 4.40
CA GLN A 84 -3.39 -6.90 3.08
C GLN A 84 -4.03 -5.77 2.26
N ARG A 85 -5.36 -5.67 2.26
CA ARG A 85 -6.06 -4.59 1.56
C ARG A 85 -5.64 -3.22 2.07
N SER A 86 -5.64 -3.02 3.39
CA SER A 86 -5.19 -1.77 4.00
C SER A 86 -3.72 -1.45 3.67
N GLN A 87 -2.85 -2.45 3.73
CA GLN A 87 -1.43 -2.31 3.38
C GLN A 87 -1.24 -1.93 1.91
N HIS A 88 -1.94 -2.59 0.99
CA HIS A 88 -1.91 -2.29 -0.43
C HIS A 88 -2.41 -0.87 -0.71
N ILE A 89 -3.59 -0.48 -0.18
CA ILE A 89 -4.15 0.86 -0.40
C ILE A 89 -3.16 1.93 0.08
N LYS A 90 -2.56 1.74 1.26
CA LYS A 90 -1.57 2.66 1.80
C LYS A 90 -0.33 2.78 0.91
N SER A 91 0.22 1.65 0.44
CA SER A 91 1.41 1.66 -0.42
C SER A 91 1.08 2.21 -1.82
N CYS A 92 -0.07 1.86 -2.38
CA CYS A 92 -0.54 2.33 -3.68
C CYS A 92 -0.70 3.85 -3.70
N ILE A 93 -1.38 4.43 -2.69
CA ILE A 93 -1.51 5.89 -2.56
C ILE A 93 -0.14 6.56 -2.45
N LYS A 94 0.79 5.97 -1.69
CA LYS A 94 2.14 6.51 -1.53
C LYS A 94 2.89 6.53 -2.86
N THR A 95 2.83 5.43 -3.62
CA THR A 95 3.47 5.33 -4.94
C THR A 95 2.86 6.35 -5.90
N HIS A 96 1.53 6.42 -5.99
CA HIS A 96 0.85 7.36 -6.88
C HIS A 96 1.19 8.82 -6.57
N LYS A 97 1.28 9.20 -5.28
CA LYS A 97 1.73 10.53 -4.86
C LYS A 97 3.15 10.84 -5.33
N LYS A 98 4.07 9.88 -5.17
CA LYS A 98 5.46 10.02 -5.61
C LYS A 98 5.56 10.15 -7.13
N ASP A 99 4.80 9.36 -7.87
CA ASP A 99 4.79 9.42 -9.33
C ASP A 99 4.21 10.74 -9.82
N MET A 100 3.17 11.25 -9.17
CA MET A 100 2.62 12.57 -9.44
C MET A 100 3.65 13.69 -9.20
N GLU A 101 4.36 13.67 -8.07
CA GLU A 101 5.43 14.63 -7.77
C GLU A 101 6.57 14.57 -8.78
N ARG A 102 6.96 13.36 -9.20
CA ARG A 102 7.94 13.14 -10.26
C ARG A 102 7.46 13.75 -11.58
N SER A 103 6.21 13.52 -11.96
CA SER A 103 5.62 14.10 -13.18
C SER A 103 5.63 15.62 -13.15
N PHE A 104 5.29 16.25 -12.02
CA PHE A 104 5.39 17.71 -11.89
C PHE A 104 6.83 18.21 -12.00
N THR A 105 7.80 17.46 -11.47
CA THR A 105 9.22 17.80 -11.57
C THR A 105 9.68 17.75 -13.03
N VAL A 106 9.37 16.65 -13.72
CA VAL A 106 9.70 16.47 -15.15
C VAL A 106 9.02 17.53 -16.01
N GLN A 107 7.75 17.84 -15.74
CA GLN A 107 7.03 18.87 -16.49
C GLN A 107 7.66 20.25 -16.36
N ARG A 108 8.14 20.61 -15.16
CA ARG A 108 8.83 21.90 -14.93
C ARG A 108 10.20 21.95 -15.59
N SER A 109 10.90 20.83 -15.69
CA SER A 109 12.24 20.76 -16.27
C SER A 109 12.24 20.52 -17.78
N LYS A 110 11.10 20.13 -18.38
CA LYS A 110 10.98 19.75 -19.80
C LYS A 110 11.53 20.78 -20.76
N ASP A 111 11.20 22.05 -20.54
CA ASP A 111 11.53 23.16 -21.46
C ASP A 111 12.75 23.97 -20.97
N MET A 112 13.53 23.41 -20.04
CA MET A 112 14.72 24.08 -19.50
C MET A 112 15.86 24.07 -20.52
N VAL A 113 16.44 25.25 -20.74
CA VAL A 113 17.51 25.48 -21.72
C VAL A 113 18.86 25.58 -21.05
N CYS A 114 19.84 24.82 -21.53
CA CYS A 114 21.23 24.91 -21.10
C CYS A 114 21.80 26.29 -21.52
N GLY A 115 22.26 27.09 -20.57
CA GLY A 115 22.85 28.41 -20.83
C GLY A 115 24.22 28.38 -21.54
N ILE A 116 24.91 27.23 -21.61
CA ILE A 116 26.17 27.06 -22.36
C ILE A 116 25.90 26.77 -23.84
N CYS A 117 25.08 25.76 -24.14
CA CYS A 117 24.83 25.34 -25.53
C CYS A 117 23.53 25.92 -26.12
N MET A 118 22.72 26.60 -25.31
CA MET A 118 21.43 27.21 -25.70
C MET A 118 20.39 26.22 -26.24
N GLU A 119 20.55 24.94 -25.94
CA GLU A 119 19.63 23.85 -26.32
C GLU A 119 18.75 23.43 -25.14
N VAL A 120 17.54 22.94 -25.43
CA VAL A 120 16.67 22.32 -24.42
C VAL A 120 17.33 21.04 -23.90
N VAL A 121 17.50 20.97 -22.58
CA VAL A 121 18.26 19.89 -21.92
C VAL A 121 17.66 18.51 -22.22
N TYR A 122 16.33 18.38 -22.18
CA TYR A 122 15.62 17.13 -22.47
C TYR A 122 15.63 16.71 -23.93
N GLU A 123 15.86 17.64 -24.86
CA GLU A 123 15.89 17.35 -26.30
C GLU A 123 17.26 16.83 -26.77
N LYS A 124 18.27 16.90 -25.91
CA LYS A 124 19.61 16.39 -26.23
C LYS A 124 19.53 14.89 -26.52
N ALA A 125 20.12 14.48 -27.66
CA ALA A 125 20.11 13.09 -28.12
C ALA A 125 20.69 12.06 -27.13
N ASN A 126 21.57 12.51 -26.22
CA ASN A 126 22.20 11.65 -25.21
C ASN A 126 21.60 11.95 -23.82
N PRO A 127 20.91 10.99 -23.19
CA PRO A 127 20.35 11.16 -21.85
C PRO A 127 21.41 11.49 -20.77
N SER A 128 22.66 11.03 -20.96
CA SER A 128 23.77 11.37 -20.08
C SER A 128 24.10 12.87 -20.05
N LYS A 129 23.64 13.62 -21.06
CA LYS A 129 23.78 15.08 -21.13
C LYS A 129 22.57 15.83 -20.56
N HIS A 130 21.59 15.13 -20.00
CA HIS A 130 20.42 15.72 -19.32
C HIS A 130 20.77 16.11 -17.86
N HIS A 131 21.90 16.79 -17.67
CA HIS A 131 22.31 17.27 -16.35
C HIS A 131 21.79 18.70 -16.12
N PHE A 132 21.26 18.92 -14.92
CA PHE A 132 20.88 20.21 -14.42
C PHE A 132 21.93 20.61 -13.39
N GLY A 133 22.83 21.53 -13.77
CA GLY A 133 23.95 21.97 -12.95
C GLY A 133 25.29 21.28 -13.26
N ILE A 134 26.38 21.96 -12.90
CA ILE A 134 27.77 21.49 -13.11
C ILE A 134 28.29 20.75 -11.86
N LEU A 135 27.74 21.06 -10.68
CA LEU A 135 28.08 20.45 -9.40
C LEU A 135 26.86 19.71 -8.83
N SER A 136 27.09 18.63 -8.08
CA SER A 136 26.07 17.71 -7.54
C SER A 136 25.01 18.34 -6.63
N ASN A 137 25.24 19.57 -6.14
CA ASN A 137 24.34 20.26 -5.20
C ASN A 137 23.70 21.53 -5.79
N CYS A 138 23.73 21.71 -7.11
CA CYS A 138 23.22 22.90 -7.76
C CYS A 138 21.99 22.60 -8.62
N ASN A 139 20.90 23.33 -8.40
CA ASN A 139 19.68 23.27 -9.24
C ASN A 139 19.68 24.30 -10.38
N HIS A 140 20.84 24.86 -10.73
CA HIS A 140 20.93 25.88 -11.77
C HIS A 140 20.90 25.25 -13.15
N ILE A 141 20.09 25.82 -14.03
CA ILE A 141 20.10 25.51 -15.45
C ILE A 141 21.17 26.42 -16.06
N TYR A 142 22.38 25.89 -16.17
CA TYR A 142 23.54 26.57 -16.76
C TYR A 142 23.76 26.15 -18.19
#